data_AF-A0A535XT57-F1
#
_entry.id   AF-A0A535XT57-F1
#
_cell.length_a   1.000
_cell.length_b   1.000
_cell.length_c   1.000
_cell.angle_alpha   90.00
_cell.angle_beta   90.00
_cell.angle_gamma   90.00
#
_symmetry.space_group_name_H-M   'P 1'
#
loop_
_entity.id
_entity.type
_entity.pdbx_description
1 polymer ?
#
loop_
_entity_poly.entity_id
_entity_poly.type
_entity_poly.pdbx_seq_one_letter_code
_entity_poly.pdbx_strand_id
1 'polypeptide(L)'
;MTIALFIVLLLAGTAAVIAPLARRPVAWPADPPDHRDDVARAVSSLRDLEFARAAGTIASSDYTRLRASLERDAFARRAPEPRRAAPVRTLVAAALIAAVTAGVAVFYLPPSAGDRAPGETVTGTVPQVDAVAALEARASANPGDVPTQLALGDAYVQAGRPQDAIPRYQAVLAKDPNNVAALDGLALILVASGSNDGAIVAADRVLAQRPKDPDALFVKGLALYAKQDWNGAVDVWTVYLDVGQYHFGAEMVRGFYADARAKAGR
;
A
#
# COMPACT_ATOMS: atom_id res chain seq x y z
N MET A 1 36.59 36.55 -22.51
CA MET A 1 37.03 36.57 -21.11
C MET A 1 35.93 35.96 -20.24
N THR A 2 36.15 34.85 -19.57
CA THR A 2 36.07 33.49 -20.12
C THR A 2 35.23 32.68 -19.13
N ILE A 3 34.36 31.79 -19.61
CA ILE A 3 33.57 30.85 -18.79
C ILE A 3 34.49 30.07 -17.82
N ALA A 4 35.74 29.83 -18.22
CA ALA A 4 36.80 29.27 -17.38
C ALA A 4 37.08 30.08 -16.10
N LEU A 5 37.08 31.42 -16.14
CA LEU A 5 37.28 32.26 -14.96
C LEU A 5 36.12 32.12 -13.97
N PHE A 6 34.90 31.99 -14.49
CA PHE A 6 33.69 31.80 -13.69
C PHE A 6 33.68 30.42 -13.01
N ILE A 7 34.08 29.36 -13.73
CA ILE A 7 34.20 28.00 -13.17
C ILE A 7 35.27 27.94 -12.09
N VAL A 8 36.42 28.61 -12.29
CA VAL A 8 37.50 28.66 -11.29
C VAL A 8 37.05 29.40 -10.02
N LEU A 9 36.34 30.52 -10.16
CA LEU A 9 35.79 31.26 -9.02
C LEU A 9 34.69 30.48 -8.28
N LEU A 10 33.86 29.75 -9.01
CA LEU A 10 32.78 28.94 -8.43
C LEU A 10 33.34 27.72 -7.67
N LEU A 11 34.34 27.05 -8.22
CA LEU A 11 35.05 25.96 -7.54
C LEU A 11 35.82 26.46 -6.31
N ALA A 12 36.50 27.61 -6.39
CA ALA A 12 37.18 28.23 -5.25
C ALA A 12 36.20 28.63 -4.14
N GLY A 13 35.02 29.15 -4.50
CA GLY A 13 33.95 29.48 -3.56
C GLY A 13 33.39 28.25 -2.84
N THR A 14 33.14 27.16 -3.56
CA THR A 14 32.65 25.91 -2.94
C THR A 14 33.69 25.27 -2.00
N ALA A 15 34.98 25.28 -2.37
CA ALA A 15 36.05 24.75 -1.53
C ALA A 15 36.22 25.53 -0.21
N ALA A 16 36.06 26.86 -0.24
CA ALA A 16 36.15 27.70 0.97
C ALA A 16 34.98 27.45 1.95
N VAL A 17 33.82 27.04 1.46
CA VAL A 17 32.63 26.73 2.27
C VAL A 17 32.67 25.29 2.82
N ILE A 18 33.21 24.34 2.07
CA ILE A 18 33.26 22.92 2.46
C ILE A 18 34.44 22.61 3.41
N ALA A 19 35.58 23.30 3.24
CA ALA A 19 36.78 23.08 4.07
C ALA A 19 36.58 23.18 5.59
N PRO A 20 35.77 24.12 6.14
CA PRO A 20 35.47 24.14 7.57
C PRO A 20 34.42 23.09 8.01
N LEU A 21 33.61 22.54 7.10
CA LEU A 21 32.64 21.47 7.41
C LEU A 21 33.28 20.08 7.48
N ALA A 22 34.35 19.83 6.71
CA ALA A 22 35.02 18.53 6.68
C ALA A 22 35.88 18.24 7.93
N ARG A 23 36.12 19.25 8.79
CA ARG A 23 36.92 19.10 10.02
C ARG A 23 36.05 18.94 11.25
N ARG A 24 35.31 17.83 11.34
CA ARG A 24 34.87 17.15 12.57
C ARG A 24 34.01 15.94 12.18
N PRO A 25 34.27 14.72 12.69
CA PRO A 25 33.33 13.63 12.51
C PRO A 25 32.10 13.92 13.37
N VAL A 26 31.04 14.41 12.75
CA VAL A 26 29.71 14.43 13.37
C VAL A 26 29.15 13.02 13.21
N ALA A 27 29.12 12.25 14.31
CA ALA A 27 28.35 11.02 14.35
C ALA A 27 26.88 11.37 14.05
N TRP A 28 26.36 10.82 12.96
CA TRP A 28 24.96 10.97 12.56
C TRP A 28 24.07 10.39 13.67
N PRO A 29 22.96 11.04 14.07
CA PRO A 29 22.01 10.43 14.98
C PRO A 29 21.45 9.19 14.27
N ALA A 30 21.52 8.03 14.92
CA ALA A 30 20.86 6.81 14.42
C ALA A 30 19.39 7.12 14.09
N ASP A 31 18.85 6.45 13.07
CA ASP A 31 17.42 6.49 12.77
C ASP A 31 16.62 6.35 14.07
N PRO A 32 15.49 7.08 14.21
CA PRO A 32 14.62 6.87 15.36
C PRO A 32 14.27 5.38 15.42
N PRO A 33 14.52 4.70 16.55
CA PRO A 33 14.37 3.26 16.62
C PRO A 33 12.95 2.86 16.20
N ASP A 34 12.85 1.96 15.22
CA ASP A 34 11.56 1.45 14.76
C ASP A 34 10.90 0.66 15.90
N HIS A 35 9.95 1.30 16.57
CA HIS A 35 9.22 0.71 17.70
C HIS A 35 8.43 -0.55 17.32
N ARG A 36 8.20 -0.80 16.02
CA ARG A 36 7.55 -2.02 15.53
C ARG A 36 8.43 -3.24 15.79
N ASP A 37 9.76 -3.06 15.72
CA ASP A 37 10.73 -4.13 15.92
C ASP A 37 10.93 -4.46 17.41
N ASP A 38 10.76 -3.47 18.31
CA ASP A 38 10.84 -3.68 19.77
C ASP A 38 9.66 -4.51 20.28
N VAL A 39 8.44 -4.19 19.84
CA VAL A 39 7.22 -4.93 20.21
C VAL A 39 7.24 -6.35 19.61
N ALA A 40 7.67 -6.49 18.35
CA ALA A 40 7.80 -7.81 17.72
C ALA A 40 8.80 -8.71 18.45
N ARG A 41 9.97 -8.17 18.86
CA ARG A 41 10.95 -8.89 19.67
C ARG A 41 10.44 -9.24 21.07
N ALA A 42 9.63 -8.38 21.69
CA ALA A 42 9.03 -8.68 22.98
C ALA A 42 8.01 -9.84 22.90
N VAL A 43 7.18 -9.85 21.84
CA VAL A 43 6.22 -10.94 21.59
C VAL A 43 6.93 -12.27 21.34
N SER A 44 8.04 -12.29 20.58
CA SER A 44 8.82 -13.51 20.38
C SER A 44 9.44 -14.00 21.70
N SER A 45 10.01 -13.09 22.49
CA SER A 45 10.65 -13.43 23.77
C SER A 45 9.65 -13.97 24.80
N LEU A 46 8.41 -13.47 24.80
CA LEU A 46 7.33 -13.99 25.66
C LEU A 46 6.92 -15.41 25.28
N ARG A 47 6.87 -15.70 23.98
CA ARG A 47 6.56 -17.04 23.47
C ARG A 47 7.65 -18.05 23.87
N ASP A 48 8.92 -17.68 23.75
CA ASP A 48 10.04 -18.54 24.16
C ASP A 48 10.03 -18.80 25.67
N LEU A 49 9.67 -17.79 26.47
CA LEU A 49 9.54 -17.92 27.92
C LEU A 49 8.39 -18.86 28.33
N GLU A 50 7.27 -18.84 27.59
CA GLU A 50 6.16 -19.78 27.77
C GLU A 50 6.55 -21.22 27.43
N PHE A 51 7.32 -21.42 26.36
CA PHE A 51 7.87 -22.74 26.03
C PHE A 51 8.84 -23.24 27.10
N ALA A 52 9.71 -22.40 27.62
CA ALA A 52 10.62 -22.76 28.72
C ALA A 52 9.86 -23.16 30.00
N ARG A 53 8.77 -22.44 30.33
CA ARG A 53 7.89 -22.81 31.44
C ARG A 53 7.21 -24.16 31.20
N ALA A 54 6.68 -24.39 30.00
CA ALA A 54 6.01 -25.63 29.62
C ALA A 54 6.98 -26.83 29.63
N ALA A 55 8.24 -26.61 29.27
CA ALA A 55 9.32 -27.60 29.34
C ALA A 55 9.85 -27.84 30.77
N GLY A 56 9.35 -27.09 31.77
CA GLY A 56 9.78 -27.20 33.17
C GLY A 56 11.21 -26.68 33.42
N THR A 57 11.81 -25.96 32.46
CA THR A 57 13.19 -25.46 32.57
C THR A 57 13.32 -24.20 33.42
N ILE A 58 12.20 -23.54 33.71
CA ILE A 58 12.14 -22.35 34.58
C ILE A 58 11.04 -22.49 35.64
N ALA A 59 11.30 -21.97 36.84
CA ALA A 59 10.33 -21.95 37.93
C ALA A 59 9.21 -20.94 37.66
N SER A 60 8.00 -21.23 38.17
CA SER A 60 6.81 -20.36 37.94
C SER A 60 6.98 -18.95 38.53
N SER A 61 7.74 -18.80 39.62
CA SER A 61 8.09 -17.50 40.21
C SER A 61 8.99 -16.66 39.30
N ASP A 62 9.92 -17.31 38.61
CA ASP A 62 10.89 -16.64 37.73
C ASP A 62 10.25 -16.26 36.40
N TYR A 63 9.38 -17.13 35.87
CA TYR A 63 8.52 -16.82 34.72
C TYR A 63 7.72 -15.53 34.92
N THR A 64 7.06 -15.40 36.07
CA THR A 64 6.20 -14.24 36.37
C THR A 64 7.01 -12.94 36.45
N ARG A 65 8.23 -13.01 37.01
CA ARG A 65 9.14 -11.87 37.12
C ARG A 65 9.68 -11.43 35.75
N LEU A 66 10.11 -12.38 34.92
CA LEU A 66 10.68 -12.14 33.59
C LEU A 66 9.63 -11.62 32.60
N ARG A 67 8.43 -12.20 32.63
CA ARG A 67 7.29 -11.71 31.83
C ARG A 67 6.96 -10.25 32.15
N ALA A 68 6.88 -9.92 33.44
CA ALA A 68 6.57 -8.56 33.88
C ALA A 68 7.68 -7.53 33.57
N SER A 69 8.95 -7.93 33.42
CA SER A 69 9.98 -7.01 32.93
C SER A 69 9.87 -6.79 31.42
N LEU A 70 9.68 -7.86 30.64
CA LEU A 70 9.53 -7.79 29.19
C LEU A 70 8.32 -6.95 28.76
N GLU A 71 7.18 -7.12 29.43
CA GLU A 71 5.98 -6.31 29.17
C GLU A 71 6.21 -4.84 29.56
N ARG A 72 6.90 -4.56 30.68
CA ARG A 72 7.20 -3.18 31.08
C ARG A 72 8.13 -2.48 30.10
N ASP A 73 9.17 -3.16 29.64
CA ASP A 73 10.17 -2.57 28.74
C ASP A 73 9.61 -2.36 27.33
N ALA A 74 8.77 -3.28 26.84
CA ALA A 74 8.11 -3.19 25.54
C ALA A 74 7.01 -2.12 25.47
N PHE A 75 6.35 -1.83 26.60
CA PHE A 75 5.19 -0.92 26.66
C PHE A 75 5.42 0.36 27.47
N ALA A 76 6.65 0.61 27.96
CA ALA A 76 7.00 1.88 28.59
C ALA A 76 6.94 3.02 27.56
N ARG A 77 5.91 3.89 27.65
CA ARG A 77 5.90 5.16 26.92
C ARG A 77 7.02 6.04 27.47
N ARG A 78 8.08 6.28 26.68
CA ARG A 78 9.13 7.22 27.07
C ARG A 78 8.54 8.64 27.09
N ALA A 79 8.73 9.36 28.19
CA ALA A 79 8.33 10.76 28.30
C ALA A 79 8.97 11.58 27.15
N PRO A 80 8.22 12.49 26.50
CA PRO A 80 8.79 13.29 25.41
C PRO A 80 9.93 14.16 25.95
N GLU A 81 11.11 14.04 25.35
CA GLU A 81 12.23 14.92 25.69
C GLU A 81 11.90 16.39 25.35
N PRO A 82 12.35 17.35 26.18
CA PRO A 82 12.15 18.76 25.89
C PRO A 82 12.93 19.15 24.63
N ARG A 83 12.20 19.46 23.55
CA ARG A 83 12.74 19.97 22.29
C ARG A 83 13.59 21.23 22.54
N ARG A 84 14.91 21.12 22.42
CA ARG A 84 15.79 22.29 22.24
C ARG A 84 15.69 22.78 20.81
N ALA A 85 15.32 24.05 20.63
CA ALA A 85 15.27 24.71 19.33
C ALA A 85 16.64 24.72 18.66
N ALA A 86 16.70 24.35 17.37
CA ALA A 86 17.93 24.36 16.58
C ALA A 86 18.37 25.81 16.26
N PRO A 87 19.69 26.12 16.25
CA PRO A 87 20.16 27.46 15.95
C PRO A 87 19.99 27.80 14.46
N VAL A 88 19.50 29.02 14.19
CA VAL A 88 19.14 29.63 12.88
C VAL A 88 20.14 29.38 11.72
N ARG A 89 21.39 29.03 12.03
CA ARG A 89 22.46 28.76 11.05
C ARG A 89 22.24 27.48 10.21
N THR A 90 21.49 26.49 10.69
CA THR A 90 21.24 25.24 9.94
C THR A 90 20.20 25.40 8.82
N LEU A 91 19.26 26.33 8.97
CA LEU A 91 18.22 26.61 7.97
C LEU A 91 18.78 27.32 6.74
N VAL A 92 19.77 28.21 6.93
CA VAL A 92 20.40 28.96 5.82
C VAL A 92 21.24 28.03 4.92
N ALA A 93 21.93 27.05 5.51
CA ALA A 93 22.72 26.08 4.74
C ALA A 93 21.85 25.12 3.91
N ALA A 94 20.72 24.67 4.46
CA ALA A 94 19.78 23.82 3.73
C ALA A 94 19.10 24.57 2.57
N ALA A 95 18.77 25.86 2.76
CA ALA A 95 18.18 26.69 1.71
C ALA A 95 19.14 26.93 0.53
N LEU A 96 20.45 27.10 0.80
CA LEU A 96 21.46 27.27 -0.25
C LEU A 96 21.71 25.99 -1.05
N ILE A 97 21.71 24.82 -0.40
CA ILE A 97 21.86 23.53 -1.08
C ILE A 97 20.65 23.26 -1.98
N ALA A 98 19.43 23.53 -1.51
CA ALA A 98 18.20 23.42 -2.29
C ALA A 98 18.17 24.36 -3.50
N ALA A 99 18.66 25.59 -3.35
CA ALA A 99 18.74 26.56 -4.46
C ALA A 99 19.73 26.13 -5.55
N VAL A 100 20.87 25.54 -5.17
CA VAL A 100 21.87 25.04 -6.12
C VAL A 100 21.38 23.78 -6.82
N THR A 101 20.71 22.86 -6.12
CA THR A 101 20.10 21.67 -6.76
C THR A 101 18.96 22.04 -7.69
N ALA A 102 18.11 23.01 -7.32
CA ALA A 102 17.07 23.53 -8.20
C ALA A 102 17.65 24.24 -9.44
N GLY A 103 18.72 25.02 -9.29
CA GLY A 103 19.39 25.69 -10.40
C GLY A 103 20.05 24.72 -11.40
N VAL A 104 20.63 23.61 -10.91
CA VAL A 104 21.23 22.57 -11.76
C VAL A 104 20.15 21.74 -12.48
N ALA A 105 19.01 21.47 -11.83
CA ALA A 105 17.87 20.78 -12.44
C ALA A 105 17.26 21.58 -13.61
N VAL A 106 17.15 22.90 -13.47
CA VAL A 106 16.64 23.80 -14.53
C VAL A 106 17.56 23.85 -15.76
N PHE A 107 18.87 23.59 -15.59
CA PHE A 107 19.85 23.67 -16.68
C PHE A 107 20.07 22.33 -17.42
N TYR A 108 19.73 21.18 -16.81
CA TYR A 108 19.98 19.85 -17.37
C TYR A 108 18.71 19.03 -17.68
N LEU A 109 17.52 19.43 -17.25
CA LEU A 109 16.27 18.82 -17.73
C LEU A 109 15.84 19.46 -19.06
N PRO A 110 15.50 18.67 -20.11
CA PRO A 110 14.90 19.22 -21.31
C PRO A 110 13.55 19.87 -20.96
N PRO A 111 13.15 20.97 -21.64
CA PRO A 111 11.91 21.66 -21.36
C PRO A 111 10.72 20.69 -21.51
N SER A 112 10.12 20.32 -20.38
CA SER A 112 8.86 19.58 -20.35
C SER A 112 7.77 20.47 -20.92
N ALA A 113 6.97 19.91 -21.84
CA ALA A 113 5.91 20.54 -22.60
C ALA A 113 4.87 21.29 -21.73
N GLY A 114 5.22 22.50 -21.29
CA GLY A 114 4.47 23.32 -20.35
C GLY A 114 4.30 24.79 -20.75
N ASP A 115 4.68 25.18 -21.97
CA ASP A 115 4.30 26.49 -22.52
C ASP A 115 2.84 26.44 -23.01
N ARG A 116 1.88 26.48 -22.08
CA ARG A 116 0.46 26.71 -22.38
C ARG A 116 -0.09 27.86 -21.55
N ALA A 117 -0.88 28.70 -22.21
CA ALA A 117 -1.43 29.94 -21.66
C ALA A 117 -2.49 29.69 -20.56
N PRO A 118 -2.72 30.66 -19.65
CA PRO A 118 -3.69 30.51 -18.56
C PRO A 118 -5.13 30.50 -19.09
N GLY A 119 -5.86 29.40 -18.87
CA GLY A 119 -7.30 29.28 -19.18
C GLY A 119 -7.77 27.93 -19.71
N GLU A 120 -6.86 27.01 -20.03
CA GLU A 120 -7.22 25.68 -20.55
C GLU A 120 -7.52 24.70 -19.39
N THR A 121 -8.71 24.09 -19.38
CA THR A 121 -9.12 23.15 -18.34
C THR A 121 -8.21 21.93 -18.30
N VAL A 122 -7.64 21.66 -17.13
CA VAL A 122 -6.81 20.47 -16.86
C VAL A 122 -7.68 19.22 -16.95
N THR A 123 -7.70 18.59 -18.11
CA THR A 123 -8.14 17.20 -18.23
C THR A 123 -6.95 16.35 -17.83
N GLY A 124 -6.89 15.97 -16.55
CA GLY A 124 -5.86 15.07 -16.03
C GLY A 124 -6.07 13.66 -16.60
N THR A 125 -5.70 13.42 -17.85
CA THR A 125 -5.46 12.07 -18.35
C THR A 125 -4.04 11.69 -17.98
N VAL A 126 -3.90 10.80 -17.00
CA VAL A 126 -2.84 9.79 -17.05
C VAL A 126 -2.86 9.22 -18.49
N PRO A 127 -1.72 8.98 -19.18
CA PRO A 127 -1.74 8.35 -20.50
C PRO A 127 -2.22 6.89 -20.38
N GLN A 128 -3.52 6.76 -20.18
CA GLN A 128 -4.30 5.53 -20.03
C GLN A 128 -5.07 5.26 -21.33
N VAL A 129 -5.26 6.31 -22.12
CA VAL A 129 -5.92 6.33 -23.43
C VAL A 129 -5.16 5.49 -24.45
N ASP A 130 -3.82 5.44 -24.37
CA ASP A 130 -3.00 4.65 -25.30
C ASP A 130 -3.09 3.14 -25.03
N ALA A 131 -3.22 2.72 -23.77
CA ALA A 131 -3.35 1.31 -23.41
C ALA A 131 -4.75 0.78 -23.74
N VAL A 132 -5.81 1.54 -23.42
CA VAL A 132 -7.18 1.16 -23.75
C VAL A 132 -7.39 1.11 -25.27
N ALA A 133 -6.99 2.16 -26.01
CA ALA A 133 -7.17 2.19 -27.46
C ALA A 133 -6.40 1.07 -28.19
N ALA A 134 -5.17 0.76 -27.75
CA ALA A 134 -4.40 -0.36 -28.30
C ALA A 134 -5.06 -1.72 -28.01
N LEU A 135 -5.59 -1.90 -26.79
CA LEU A 135 -6.31 -3.12 -26.42
C LEU A 135 -7.65 -3.24 -27.15
N GLU A 136 -8.37 -2.13 -27.37
CA GLU A 136 -9.61 -2.09 -28.17
C GLU A 136 -9.34 -2.47 -29.63
N ALA A 137 -8.26 -1.94 -30.23
CA ALA A 137 -7.86 -2.31 -31.59
C ALA A 137 -7.52 -3.80 -31.69
N ARG A 138 -6.78 -4.34 -30.72
CA ARG A 138 -6.42 -5.76 -30.66
C ARG A 138 -7.64 -6.66 -30.43
N ALA A 139 -8.54 -6.26 -29.53
CA ALA A 139 -9.80 -6.96 -29.27
C ALA A 139 -10.72 -6.96 -30.49
N SER A 140 -10.70 -5.88 -31.28
CA SER A 140 -11.46 -5.79 -32.53
C SER A 140 -10.88 -6.71 -33.62
N ALA A 141 -9.56 -6.80 -33.72
CA ALA A 141 -8.88 -7.69 -34.65
C ALA A 141 -9.02 -9.17 -34.26
N ASN A 142 -9.05 -9.48 -32.96
CA ASN A 142 -9.24 -10.84 -32.45
C ASN A 142 -10.17 -10.86 -31.23
N PRO A 143 -11.50 -10.93 -31.45
CA PRO A 143 -12.48 -10.91 -30.36
C PRO A 143 -12.40 -12.11 -29.41
N GLY A 144 -11.82 -13.23 -29.86
CA GLY A 144 -11.68 -14.45 -29.07
C GLY A 144 -10.42 -14.53 -28.22
N ASP A 145 -9.51 -13.54 -28.30
CA ASP A 145 -8.26 -13.53 -27.55
C ASP A 145 -8.52 -13.26 -26.05
N VAL A 146 -8.65 -14.33 -25.26
CA VAL A 146 -8.96 -14.28 -23.82
C VAL A 146 -8.01 -13.34 -23.05
N PRO A 147 -6.67 -13.43 -23.20
CA PRO A 147 -5.74 -12.48 -22.59
C PRO A 147 -6.03 -11.01 -22.92
N THR A 148 -6.40 -10.71 -24.16
CA THR A 148 -6.71 -9.33 -24.58
C THR A 148 -8.03 -8.86 -23.99
N GLN A 149 -9.07 -9.69 -23.98
CA GLN A 149 -10.35 -9.33 -23.36
C GLN A 149 -10.18 -9.09 -21.85
N LEU A 150 -9.38 -9.92 -21.17
CA LEU A 150 -9.08 -9.74 -19.75
C LEU A 150 -8.34 -8.43 -19.50
N ALA A 151 -7.24 -8.18 -20.22
CA ALA A 151 -6.46 -6.95 -20.11
C ALA A 151 -7.28 -5.70 -20.44
N LEU A 152 -8.19 -5.78 -21.42
CA LEU A 152 -9.09 -4.68 -21.76
C LEU A 152 -10.12 -4.42 -20.65
N GLY A 153 -10.66 -5.47 -20.02
CA GLY A 153 -11.50 -5.35 -18.83
C GLY A 153 -10.77 -4.61 -17.69
N ASP A 154 -9.55 -5.05 -17.37
CA ASP A 154 -8.73 -4.43 -16.32
C ASP A 154 -8.41 -2.97 -16.65
N ALA A 155 -8.08 -2.68 -17.91
CA ALA A 155 -7.78 -1.34 -18.36
C ALA A 155 -9.01 -0.41 -18.27
N TYR A 156 -10.21 -0.90 -18.56
CA TYR A 156 -11.45 -0.15 -18.34
C TYR A 156 -11.72 0.13 -16.87
N VAL A 157 -11.49 -0.84 -15.97
CA VAL A 157 -11.63 -0.63 -14.52
C VAL A 157 -10.66 0.46 -14.04
N GLN A 158 -9.39 0.37 -14.43
CA GLN A 158 -8.39 1.38 -14.07
C GLN A 158 -8.73 2.76 -14.64
N ALA A 159 -9.35 2.82 -15.82
CA ALA A 159 -9.79 4.05 -16.45
C ALA A 159 -11.07 4.65 -15.85
N GLY A 160 -11.58 4.08 -14.75
CA GLY A 160 -12.83 4.53 -14.14
C GLY A 160 -14.08 4.22 -14.98
N ARG A 161 -13.97 3.27 -15.91
CA ARG A 161 -15.05 2.81 -16.82
C ARG A 161 -15.49 1.37 -16.50
N PRO A 162 -15.89 1.04 -15.26
CA PRO A 162 -16.21 -0.34 -14.88
C PRO A 162 -17.38 -0.95 -15.66
N GLN A 163 -18.31 -0.14 -16.17
CA GLN A 163 -19.43 -0.62 -16.99
C GLN A 163 -18.96 -1.18 -18.34
N ASP A 164 -17.89 -0.61 -18.91
CA ASP A 164 -17.31 -1.10 -20.16
C ASP A 164 -16.47 -2.38 -19.96
N ALA A 165 -16.03 -2.64 -18.72
CA ALA A 165 -15.27 -3.85 -18.35
C ALA A 165 -16.14 -5.10 -18.26
N ILE A 166 -17.39 -4.98 -17.77
CA ILE A 166 -18.34 -6.09 -17.60
C ILE A 166 -18.44 -6.99 -18.86
N PRO A 167 -18.74 -6.46 -20.06
CA PRO A 167 -18.86 -7.31 -21.26
C PRO A 167 -17.53 -7.98 -21.64
N ARG A 168 -16.38 -7.42 -21.26
CA ARG A 168 -15.06 -8.00 -21.52
C ARG A 168 -14.79 -9.19 -20.61
N TYR A 169 -15.06 -9.05 -19.31
CA TYR A 169 -14.98 -10.18 -18.38
C TYR A 169 -16.00 -11.27 -18.73
N GLN A 170 -17.23 -10.90 -19.13
CA GLN A 170 -18.22 -11.89 -19.59
C GLN A 170 -17.76 -12.65 -20.84
N ALA A 171 -17.09 -11.98 -21.78
CA ALA A 171 -16.52 -12.64 -22.97
C ALA A 171 -15.43 -13.66 -22.59
N VAL A 172 -14.59 -13.34 -21.60
CA VAL A 172 -13.62 -14.30 -21.03
C VAL A 172 -14.35 -15.49 -20.40
N LEU A 173 -15.35 -15.23 -19.56
CA LEU A 173 -16.12 -16.28 -18.85
C LEU A 173 -16.96 -17.15 -19.79
N ALA A 174 -17.31 -16.66 -20.98
CA ALA A 174 -17.97 -17.48 -22.00
C ALA A 174 -17.02 -18.52 -22.63
N LYS A 175 -15.70 -18.28 -22.58
CA LYS A 175 -14.67 -19.20 -23.10
C LYS A 175 -14.06 -20.07 -22.01
N ASP A 176 -13.76 -19.45 -20.88
CA ASP A 176 -13.24 -20.10 -19.68
C ASP A 176 -14.14 -19.69 -18.50
N PRO A 177 -15.19 -20.48 -18.21
CA PRO A 177 -16.11 -20.15 -17.14
C PRO A 177 -15.42 -19.94 -15.79
N ASN A 178 -14.32 -20.63 -15.54
CA ASN A 178 -13.68 -20.68 -14.23
C ASN A 178 -12.47 -19.74 -14.12
N ASN A 179 -12.29 -18.84 -15.09
CA ASN A 179 -11.22 -17.87 -15.10
C ASN A 179 -11.27 -16.96 -13.86
N VAL A 180 -10.35 -17.17 -12.93
CA VAL A 180 -10.37 -16.48 -11.62
C VAL A 180 -10.24 -14.96 -11.78
N ALA A 181 -9.32 -14.47 -12.63
CA ALA A 181 -9.12 -13.04 -12.82
C ALA A 181 -10.39 -12.33 -13.37
N ALA A 182 -11.09 -12.95 -14.32
CA ALA A 182 -12.34 -12.40 -14.84
C ALA A 182 -13.49 -12.48 -13.83
N LEU A 183 -13.55 -13.55 -13.01
CA LEU A 183 -14.52 -13.67 -11.92
C LEU A 183 -14.29 -12.59 -10.86
N ASP A 184 -13.05 -12.38 -10.43
CA ASP A 184 -12.70 -11.38 -9.41
C ASP A 184 -13.00 -9.95 -9.89
N GLY A 185 -12.55 -9.61 -11.11
CA GLY A 185 -12.82 -8.31 -11.72
C GLY A 185 -14.32 -8.02 -11.84
N LEU A 186 -15.10 -9.01 -12.27
CA LEU A 186 -16.56 -8.89 -12.35
C LEU A 186 -17.19 -8.78 -10.95
N ALA A 187 -16.77 -9.60 -9.99
CA ALA A 187 -17.34 -9.63 -8.65
C ALA A 187 -17.16 -8.29 -7.91
N LEU A 188 -15.99 -7.64 -8.08
CA LEU A 188 -15.73 -6.31 -7.53
C LEU A 188 -16.67 -5.24 -8.09
N ILE A 189 -16.90 -5.26 -9.42
CA ILE A 189 -17.84 -4.34 -10.08
C ILE A 189 -19.27 -4.61 -9.60
N LEU A 190 -19.64 -5.88 -9.42
CA LEU A 190 -20.97 -6.27 -8.95
C LEU A 190 -21.24 -5.77 -7.51
N VAL A 191 -20.27 -5.88 -6.60
CA VAL A 191 -20.40 -5.29 -5.24
C VAL A 191 -20.54 -3.77 -5.33
N ALA A 192 -19.69 -3.09 -6.11
CA ALA A 192 -19.74 -1.64 -6.24
C ALA A 192 -21.06 -1.12 -6.84
N SER A 193 -21.71 -1.93 -7.68
CA SER A 193 -23.03 -1.61 -8.27
C SER A 193 -24.22 -2.04 -7.41
N GLY A 194 -23.98 -2.66 -6.24
CA GLY A 194 -25.03 -3.19 -5.34
C GLY A 194 -25.63 -4.52 -5.80
N SER A 195 -25.10 -5.13 -6.86
CA SER A 195 -25.50 -6.45 -7.37
C SER A 195 -24.90 -7.59 -6.53
N ASN A 196 -25.19 -7.57 -5.23
CA ASN A 196 -24.53 -8.41 -4.23
C ASN A 196 -24.72 -9.92 -4.48
N ASP A 197 -25.88 -10.36 -4.95
CA ASP A 197 -26.13 -11.77 -5.27
C ASP A 197 -25.21 -12.29 -6.38
N GLY A 198 -25.04 -11.49 -7.44
CA GLY A 198 -24.12 -11.83 -8.53
C GLY A 198 -22.67 -11.88 -8.06
N ALA A 199 -22.27 -10.96 -7.17
CA ALA A 199 -20.93 -10.95 -6.58
C ALA A 199 -20.65 -12.19 -5.73
N ILE A 200 -21.62 -12.62 -4.91
CA ILE A 200 -21.50 -13.85 -4.10
C ILE A 200 -21.34 -15.06 -5.02
N VAL A 201 -22.15 -15.19 -6.07
CA VAL A 201 -22.04 -16.30 -7.03
C VAL A 201 -20.66 -16.31 -7.71
N ALA A 202 -20.16 -15.15 -8.15
CA ALA A 202 -18.84 -15.07 -8.77
C ALA A 202 -17.72 -15.45 -7.79
N ALA A 203 -17.75 -14.93 -6.57
CA ALA A 203 -16.80 -15.27 -5.52
C ALA A 203 -16.86 -16.75 -5.13
N ASP A 204 -18.04 -17.35 -5.02
CA ASP A 204 -18.21 -18.77 -4.72
C ASP A 204 -17.59 -19.68 -5.77
N ARG A 205 -17.63 -19.27 -7.04
CA ARG A 205 -16.96 -20.01 -8.12
C ARG A 205 -15.44 -19.94 -8.04
N VAL A 206 -14.89 -18.84 -7.53
CA VAL A 206 -13.44 -18.73 -7.24
C VAL A 206 -13.11 -19.60 -6.03
N LEU A 207 -13.88 -19.50 -4.95
CA LEU A 207 -13.67 -20.26 -3.72
C LEU A 207 -13.81 -21.77 -3.89
N ALA A 208 -14.67 -22.23 -4.82
CA ALA A 208 -14.76 -23.63 -5.19
C ALA A 208 -13.45 -24.19 -5.78
N GLN A 209 -12.65 -23.33 -6.43
CA GLN A 209 -11.34 -23.69 -6.99
C GLN A 209 -10.20 -23.39 -6.02
N ARG A 210 -10.33 -22.30 -5.28
CA ARG A 210 -9.33 -21.74 -4.37
C ARG A 210 -10.01 -21.38 -3.04
N PRO A 211 -10.23 -22.35 -2.14
CA PRO A 211 -11.02 -22.13 -0.92
C PRO A 211 -10.48 -21.06 0.05
N LYS A 212 -9.23 -20.62 -0.13
CA LYS A 212 -8.53 -19.65 0.70
C LYS A 212 -8.06 -18.42 -0.09
N ASP A 213 -8.68 -18.17 -1.25
CA ASP A 213 -8.37 -17.00 -2.06
C ASP A 213 -8.79 -15.71 -1.32
N PRO A 214 -7.85 -14.82 -0.98
CA PRO A 214 -8.16 -13.65 -0.15
C PRO A 214 -9.05 -12.64 -0.88
N ASP A 215 -8.94 -12.49 -2.20
CA ASP A 215 -9.74 -11.54 -2.98
C ASP A 215 -11.20 -12.01 -3.06
N ALA A 216 -11.43 -13.30 -3.32
CA ALA A 216 -12.77 -13.86 -3.33
C ALA A 216 -13.45 -13.83 -1.94
N LEU A 217 -12.70 -14.15 -0.87
CA LEU A 217 -13.21 -14.04 0.49
C LEU A 217 -13.54 -12.58 0.86
N PHE A 218 -12.70 -11.62 0.45
CA PHE A 218 -12.94 -10.20 0.65
C PHE A 218 -14.24 -9.74 -0.01
N VAL A 219 -14.40 -10.03 -1.31
CA VAL A 219 -15.58 -9.63 -2.10
C VAL A 219 -16.85 -10.30 -1.59
N LYS A 220 -16.81 -11.60 -1.29
CA LYS A 220 -17.97 -12.32 -0.73
C LYS A 220 -18.40 -11.72 0.61
N GLY A 221 -17.46 -11.45 1.51
CA GLY A 221 -17.77 -10.85 2.80
C GLY A 221 -18.40 -9.45 2.67
N LEU A 222 -17.88 -8.61 1.76
CA LEU A 222 -18.48 -7.29 1.47
C LEU A 222 -19.91 -7.41 0.93
N ALA A 223 -20.15 -8.34 0.01
CA ALA A 223 -21.46 -8.57 -0.57
C ALA A 223 -22.49 -9.05 0.49
N LEU A 224 -22.09 -9.97 1.36
CA LEU A 224 -22.92 -10.45 2.47
C LEU A 224 -23.22 -9.34 3.48
N TYR A 225 -22.21 -8.55 3.83
CA TYR A 225 -22.38 -7.39 4.72
C TYR A 225 -23.33 -6.35 4.12
N ALA A 226 -23.21 -6.05 2.82
CA ALA A 226 -24.14 -5.14 2.13
C ALA A 226 -25.58 -5.68 2.08
N LYS A 227 -25.74 -7.01 2.02
CA LYS A 227 -27.04 -7.69 2.15
C LYS A 227 -27.58 -7.79 3.58
N GLN A 228 -26.84 -7.29 4.57
CA GLN A 228 -27.16 -7.42 5.99
C GLN A 228 -27.16 -8.88 6.49
N ASP A 229 -26.52 -9.79 5.75
CA ASP A 229 -26.23 -11.14 6.24
C ASP A 229 -24.99 -11.09 7.12
N TRP A 230 -25.19 -10.61 8.35
CA TRP A 230 -24.11 -10.39 9.31
C TRP A 230 -23.41 -11.68 9.70
N ASN A 231 -24.15 -12.79 9.83
CA ASN A 231 -23.59 -14.10 10.17
C ASN A 231 -22.71 -14.61 9.03
N GLY A 232 -23.21 -14.60 7.79
CA GLY A 232 -22.42 -15.02 6.63
C GLY A 232 -21.16 -14.17 6.44
N ALA A 233 -21.26 -12.85 6.65
CA ALA A 233 -20.10 -11.95 6.55
C ALA A 233 -19.04 -12.27 7.63
N VAL A 234 -19.46 -12.53 8.88
CA VAL A 234 -18.57 -12.94 9.98
C VAL A 234 -17.88 -14.27 9.65
N ASP A 235 -18.61 -15.26 9.17
CA ASP A 235 -18.05 -16.57 8.85
C ASP A 235 -16.98 -16.48 7.76
N VAL A 236 -17.28 -15.77 6.66
CA VAL A 236 -16.34 -15.58 5.55
C VAL A 236 -15.12 -14.77 5.97
N TRP A 237 -15.31 -13.67 6.70
CA TRP A 237 -14.17 -12.84 7.12
C TRP A 237 -13.35 -13.46 8.25
N THR A 238 -13.89 -14.40 9.01
CA THR A 238 -13.09 -15.21 9.95
C THR A 238 -12.02 -15.99 9.17
N VAL A 239 -12.38 -16.61 8.05
CA VAL A 239 -11.43 -17.31 7.17
C VAL A 239 -10.47 -16.31 6.54
N TYR A 240 -10.97 -15.19 6.01
CA TYR A 240 -10.13 -14.14 5.38
C TYR A 240 -9.03 -13.64 6.33
N LEU A 241 -9.36 -13.37 7.59
CA LEU A 241 -8.40 -12.83 8.56
C LEU A 241 -7.37 -13.89 9.01
N ASP A 242 -7.70 -15.17 8.91
CA ASP A 242 -6.76 -16.28 9.15
C ASP A 242 -5.74 -16.41 8.00
N VAL A 243 -6.20 -16.32 6.75
CA VAL A 243 -5.34 -16.56 5.56
C VAL A 243 -4.67 -15.29 5.01
N GLY A 244 -5.28 -14.13 5.20
CA GLY A 244 -4.98 -12.87 4.53
C GLY A 244 -4.55 -11.75 5.46
N GLN A 245 -3.88 -12.06 6.58
CA GLN A 245 -3.48 -11.06 7.58
C GLN A 245 -2.62 -9.89 7.03
N TYR A 246 -1.95 -10.09 5.89
CA TYR A 246 -1.15 -9.08 5.17
C TYR A 246 -1.79 -8.59 3.86
N HIS A 247 -3.02 -9.03 3.56
CA HIS A 247 -3.75 -8.59 2.37
C HIS A 247 -4.17 -7.12 2.51
N PHE A 248 -4.20 -6.36 1.40
CA PHE A 248 -4.39 -4.90 1.43
C PHE A 248 -5.69 -4.47 2.12
N GLY A 249 -6.73 -5.32 2.06
CA GLY A 249 -8.02 -5.08 2.70
C GLY A 249 -8.08 -5.45 4.18
N ALA A 250 -7.01 -5.96 4.81
CA ALA A 250 -7.07 -6.55 6.16
C ALA A 250 -7.56 -5.58 7.24
N GLU A 251 -7.03 -4.35 7.30
CA GLU A 251 -7.49 -3.35 8.27
C GLU A 251 -8.97 -2.97 8.06
N MET A 252 -9.36 -2.82 6.79
CA MET A 252 -10.73 -2.52 6.42
C MET A 252 -11.68 -3.65 6.84
N VAL A 253 -11.32 -4.90 6.56
CA VAL A 253 -12.10 -6.08 6.94
C VAL A 253 -12.22 -6.19 8.46
N ARG A 254 -11.18 -5.91 9.24
CA ARG A 254 -11.29 -5.94 10.72
C ARG A 254 -12.38 -4.98 11.23
N GLY A 255 -12.47 -3.79 10.64
CA GLY A 255 -13.52 -2.83 10.95
C GLY A 255 -14.92 -3.38 10.67
N PHE A 256 -15.14 -3.87 9.44
CA PHE A 256 -16.44 -4.43 9.06
C PHE A 256 -16.79 -5.72 9.81
N TYR A 257 -15.80 -6.57 10.09
CA TYR A 257 -15.97 -7.79 10.87
C TYR A 257 -16.44 -7.50 12.30
N ALA A 258 -15.83 -6.52 12.97
CA ALA A 258 -16.23 -6.13 14.32
C ALA A 258 -17.68 -5.61 14.36
N ASP A 259 -18.05 -4.78 13.39
CA ASP A 259 -19.42 -4.26 13.26
C ASP A 259 -20.43 -5.38 12.93
N ALA A 260 -20.13 -6.24 11.96
CA ALA A 260 -20.96 -7.37 11.59
C ALA A 260 -21.21 -8.30 12.79
N ARG A 261 -20.16 -8.61 13.56
CA ARG A 261 -20.28 -9.45 14.77
C ARG A 261 -21.16 -8.80 15.83
N ALA A 262 -21.09 -7.48 16.01
CA ALA A 262 -21.95 -6.76 16.93
C ALA A 262 -23.42 -6.78 16.50
N LYS A 263 -23.69 -6.76 15.18
CA LYS A 263 -25.05 -6.85 14.62
C LYS A 263 -25.61 -8.27 14.61
N ALA A 264 -24.77 -9.28 14.38
CA ALA A 264 -25.14 -10.70 14.40
C ALA A 264 -25.60 -11.18 15.79
N GLY A 265 -25.06 -10.59 16.86
CA GLY A 265 -25.42 -10.92 18.24
C GLY A 265 -26.59 -10.13 18.84
N ARG A 266 -27.25 -9.26 18.07
CA ARG A 266 -28.47 -8.53 18.46
C ARG A 266 -29.70 -9.21 17.89
#